data_AF-R9M0S5-F1
#
_entry.id   AF-R9M0S5-F1
#
_cell.length_a   1.000
_cell.length_b   1.000
_cell.length_c   1.000
_cell.angle_alpha   90.00
_cell.angle_beta   90.00
_cell.angle_gamma   90.00
#
_symmetry.space_group_name_H-M   'P 1'
#
loop_
_entity.id
_entity.type
_entity.pdbx_description
1 polymer ?
#
loop_
_entity_poly.entity_id
_entity_poly.type
_entity_poly.pdbx_seq_one_letter_code
_entity_poly.pdbx_strand_id
1 'polypeptide(L)' 'MPPDTYFEESAYVGEYRDGSGWYVDINLWYPDGESDLTLQLDIRKRGNHLAFIIDDLHVL' A
#
# COMPACT_ATOMS: atom_id res chain seq x y z
N MET A 1 -16.32 8.49 -5.13
CA MET A 1 -15.79 7.13 -5.37
C MET A 1 -14.63 7.30 -6.34
N PRO A 2 -13.48 6.66 -6.12
CA PRO A 2 -12.37 6.73 -7.06
C PRO A 2 -12.80 6.23 -8.44
N PRO A 3 -12.21 6.73 -9.53
CA PRO A 3 -12.37 6.12 -10.84
C PRO A 3 -11.77 4.70 -10.84
N ASP A 4 -12.25 3.80 -11.70
CA ASP A 4 -11.74 2.42 -11.75
C ASP A 4 -10.22 2.35 -11.97
N THR A 5 -9.68 3.28 -12.76
CA THR A 5 -8.23 3.42 -13.03
C THR A 5 -7.40 3.61 -11.77
N TYR A 6 -7.97 4.23 -10.73
CA TYR A 6 -7.26 4.41 -9.47
C TYR A 6 -6.93 3.06 -8.83
N PHE A 7 -7.84 2.09 -8.81
CA PHE A 7 -7.55 0.78 -8.20
C PHE A 7 -6.49 -0.03 -8.95
N GLU A 8 -6.27 0.26 -10.23
CA GLU A 8 -5.27 -0.42 -11.07
C GLU A 8 -3.89 0.24 -10.99
N GLU A 9 -3.83 1.56 -10.80
CA GLU A 9 -2.59 2.36 -10.90
C GLU A 9 -2.09 2.92 -9.57
N SER A 10 -2.93 3.00 -8.53
CA SER A 10 -2.62 3.75 -7.30
C SER A 10 -1.72 3.01 -6.30
N ALA A 11 -1.53 1.70 -6.47
CA ALA A 11 -0.73 0.91 -5.55
C ALA A 11 0.69 0.74 -6.10
N TYR A 12 1.67 1.32 -5.41
CA TYR A 12 3.06 0.94 -5.61
C TYR A 12 3.36 -0.31 -4.78
N VAL A 13 3.92 -1.35 -5.41
CA VAL A 13 4.30 -2.59 -4.74
C VAL A 13 5.79 -2.81 -4.89
N GLY A 14 6.49 -2.87 -3.76
CA GLY A 14 7.91 -3.22 -3.70
C GLY A 14 8.14 -4.51 -2.93
N GLU A 15 9.18 -5.25 -3.31
CA GLU A 15 9.62 -6.46 -2.60
C GLU A 15 10.87 -6.16 -1.77
N TYR A 16 10.91 -6.68 -0.53
CA TYR A 16 12.11 -6.59 0.29
C TYR A 16 13.20 -7.50 -0.28
N ARG A 17 14.42 -6.97 -0.37
CA ARG A 17 15.57 -7.69 -0.97
C ARG A 17 15.93 -9.00 -0.29
N ASP A 18 15.55 -9.17 0.97
CA ASP A 18 15.79 -10.38 1.75
C ASP A 18 14.71 -11.46 1.53
N GLY A 19 13.69 -11.18 0.71
CA GLY A 19 12.57 -12.07 0.46
C GLY A 19 11.59 -12.20 1.63
N SER A 20 11.68 -11.31 2.64
CA SER A 20 10.81 -11.33 3.82
C SER A 20 9.36 -10.92 3.52
N GLY A 21 9.09 -10.36 2.35
CA GLY A 21 7.78 -9.98 1.89
C GLY A 21 7.79 -8.72 1.03
N TRP A 22 6.69 -7.98 1.08
CA TRP A 22 6.45 -6.79 0.26
C TRP A 22 6.06 -5.61 1.13
N TYR A 23 6.24 -4.41 0.59
CA TYR A 23 5.59 -3.20 1.05
C TYR A 23 4.69 -2.66 -0.06
N VAL A 24 3.57 -2.08 0.33
CA VAL A 24 2.57 -1.52 -0.58
C VAL A 24 2.26 -0.10 -0.14
N ASP A 25 2.45 0.84 -1.04
CA ASP A 25 2.10 2.24 -0.82
C ASP A 25 0.84 2.57 -1.62
N ILE A 26 -0.16 3.12 -0.94
CA ILE A 26 -1.46 3.44 -1.52
C ILE A 26 -1.79 4.88 -1.14
N ASN A 27 -1.80 5.79 -2.12
CA ASN A 27 -2.35 7.14 -1.90
C ASN A 27 -3.80 7.00 -1.48
N LEU A 28 -4.31 7.79 -0.54
CA LEU A 28 -5.70 7.71 -0.09
C LEU A 28 -6.63 8.48 -1.01
N TRP A 29 -7.90 8.09 -1.07
CA TRP A 29 -8.92 8.82 -1.82
C TRP A 29 -9.95 9.47 -0.90
N TYR A 30 -10.13 10.77 -1.05
CA TYR A 30 -11.17 11.55 -0.40
C TYR A 30 -12.37 11.78 -1.33
N PRO A 31 -13.56 12.15 -0.80
CA PRO A 31 -14.71 12.43 -1.64
C PRO A 31 -14.47 13.46 -2.76
N ASP A 32 -13.54 14.39 -2.55
CA ASP A 32 -13.17 15.48 -3.45
C ASP A 32 -11.97 15.17 -4.36
N GLY A 33 -11.27 14.04 -4.16
CA GLY A 33 -10.18 13.61 -5.05
C GLY A 33 -9.14 12.73 -4.37
N GLU A 34 -8.02 12.52 -5.07
CA GLU A 34 -6.85 11.86 -4.51
C GLU A 34 -6.20 12.74 -3.42
N SER A 35 -5.86 12.13 -2.30
CA SER A 35 -5.16 12.75 -1.18
C SER A 35 -3.66 12.77 -1.42
N ASP A 36 -2.99 13.72 -0.78
CA ASP A 36 -1.56 13.74 -0.51
C ASP A 36 -1.09 12.74 0.57
N LEU A 37 -2.02 12.07 1.27
CA LEU A 37 -1.72 11.02 2.23
C LEU A 37 -1.49 9.68 1.53
N THR A 38 -0.45 8.98 1.97
CA THR A 38 -0.10 7.64 1.53
C THR A 38 -0.15 6.69 2.72
N LEU A 39 -0.89 5.60 2.57
CA LEU A 39 -0.92 4.47 3.50
C LEU A 39 0.15 3.47 3.09
N GLN A 40 1.08 3.18 3.99
CA GLN A 40 2.08 2.14 3.81
C GLN A 40 1.64 0.85 4.52
N LEU A 41 1.60 -0.24 3.77
CA LEU A 41 1.26 -1.56 4.25
C LEU A 41 2.45 -2.50 4.09
N ASP A 42 2.77 -3.20 5.18
CA ASP A 42 3.77 -4.25 5.21
C ASP A 42 3.09 -5.62 5.08
N ILE A 43 3.48 -6.37 4.05
CA ILE A 43 3.02 -7.74 3.83
C ILE A 43 4.19 -8.68 4.11
N ARG A 44 4.20 -9.30 5.29
CA ARG A 44 5.29 -10.18 5.73
C ARG A 44 4.94 -11.64 5.52
N LYS A 45 5.88 -12.40 4.93
CA LYS A 45 5.74 -13.84 4.75
C LYS A 45 6.36 -14.58 5.94
N ARG A 46 5.56 -15.38 6.64
CA ARG A 46 5.99 -16.25 7.75
C ARG A 46 5.59 -17.69 7.48
N GLY A 47 6.48 -18.45 6.83
CA GLY A 47 6.16 -19.80 6.35
C GLY A 47 5.06 -19.75 5.29
N ASN A 48 3.92 -20.40 5.57
CA ASN A 48 2.73 -20.38 4.71
C ASN A 48 1.71 -19.29 5.08
N HIS A 49 2.02 -18.43 6.05
CA HIS A 49 1.13 -17.34 6.44
C HIS A 49 1.63 -16.00 5.89
N LEU A 50 0.67 -15.15 5.51
CA LEU A 50 0.90 -13.73 5.27
C LEU A 50 0.37 -12.95 6.47
N ALA A 51 1.18 -12.01 6.96
CA ALA A 51 0.78 -11.01 7.92
C ALA A 51 0.69 -9.66 7.22
N PHE A 52 -0.40 -8.94 7.47
CA PHE A 52 -0.63 -7.60 6.95
C PHE A 52 -0.50 -6.62 8.12
N ILE A 53 0.35 -5.62 7.96
CA ILE A 53 0.68 -4.66 9.00
C ILE A 53 0.47 -3.27 8.40
N ILE A 54 -0.33 -2.44 9.08
CA ILE A 54 -0.37 -1.01 8.78
C ILE A 54 0.90 -0.44 9.39
N ASP A 55 1.83 -0.03 8.55
CA ASP A 55 3.15 0.43 8.99
C ASP A 55 3.12 1.93 9.28
N ASP A 56 2.62 2.72 8.32
CA ASP A 56 2.62 4.17 8.43
C ASP A 56 1.48 4.84 7.65
N LEU A 57 1.19 6.09 8.01
CA LEU A 57 0.34 7.01 7.28
C LEU A 57 1.05 8.37 7.22
N HIS A 58 1.56 8.73 6.06
CA HIS A 58 2.38 9.93 5.86
C HIS A 58 1.96 10.73 4.64
N VAL A 59 2.53 11.93 4.50
CA VAL A 59 2.46 12.76 3.30
C VAL A 59 3.73 12.54 2.50
N LEU A 60 3.64 12.43 1.17
CA LEU A 60 4.79 12.32 0.26
C LEU A 60 5.64 13.60 0.18
#